data_AF-A0A7S2PY67-F1
#
_entry.id   AF-A0A7S2PY67-F1
#
_cell.length_a   1.000
_cell.length_b   1.000
_cell.length_c   1.000
_cell.angle_alpha   90.00
_cell.angle_beta   90.00
_cell.angle_gamma   90.00
#
_symmetry.space_group_name_H-M   'P 1'
#
loop_
_entity.id
_entity.type
_entity.pdbx_description
1 polymer ?
#
loop_
_entity_poly.entity_id
_entity_poly.type
_entity_poly.pdbx_seq_one_letter_code
_entity_poly.pdbx_strand_id
1 'polypeptide(L)'
;MEQPSEGFPSAEEVWEACARLPGLHVLEVTPGNINDYSCGAFSLVERDLEAVLSAEHAHVALQLLRKVGVPEAFRVREELVNYKKVSLHLHHQGTALERRLTQLATFFRTSEWNSDKTFYVHTPARAELSQARTQCKGRCEASYDARLLGKFLCGLPRHPRTPPPAGLAGLPRSLRSAALCRAAALALSSSGATPEVMGAVGPQAQELEEPIPPAFRGWHQGFLDAVAALPWPGHMRELVRLVCVCRGADKALRIRDELLRAQEAARRAVAVAEAVLEAVSAFPAPEDLAEEGADLGEDGPACREEAVEDGTAADGSMLGAPRPPSAHAPPEAFVEANPKMTAMAEAVRLRKHFNLLTGCLPFLREVSLWL
;
A
#
# COMPACT_ATOMS: atom_id res chain seq x y z
N MET A 1 -17.75 18.69 -43.22
CA MET A 1 -18.45 19.53 -42.23
C MET A 1 -17.85 20.91 -42.36
N GLU A 2 -18.59 21.82 -42.97
CA GLU A 2 -18.22 23.23 -43.02
C GLU A 2 -18.29 23.77 -41.57
N GLN A 3 -17.20 24.37 -41.10
CA GLN A 3 -17.14 24.93 -39.75
C GLN A 3 -18.02 26.18 -39.69
N PRO A 4 -18.95 26.29 -38.72
CA PRO A 4 -19.71 27.51 -38.49
C PRO A 4 -18.74 28.67 -38.23
N SER A 5 -18.92 29.77 -38.96
CA SER A 5 -18.05 30.96 -38.89
C SER A 5 -18.39 31.87 -37.71
N GLU A 6 -18.98 31.37 -36.64
CA GLU A 6 -19.10 32.14 -35.41
C GLU A 6 -17.70 32.26 -34.79
N GLY A 7 -17.21 33.50 -34.71
CA GLY A 7 -15.89 33.79 -34.14
C GLY A 7 -15.81 33.31 -32.70
N PHE A 8 -14.65 32.78 -32.32
CA PHE A 8 -14.38 32.44 -30.92
C PHE A 8 -14.46 33.69 -30.04
N PRO A 9 -14.99 33.59 -28.80
CA PRO A 9 -14.98 34.70 -27.86
C PRO A 9 -13.53 35.13 -27.58
N SER A 10 -13.33 36.43 -27.41
CA SER A 10 -12.08 37.03 -26.97
C SER A 10 -11.72 36.57 -25.54
N ALA A 11 -10.46 36.78 -25.15
CA ALA A 11 -10.01 36.44 -23.81
C ALA A 11 -10.74 37.26 -22.72
N GLU A 12 -11.10 38.51 -23.01
CA GLU A 12 -11.84 39.40 -22.12
C GLU A 12 -13.29 38.92 -21.94
N GLU A 13 -13.98 38.54 -23.02
CA GLU A 13 -15.33 37.96 -22.93
C GLU A 13 -15.34 36.65 -22.12
N VAL A 14 -14.33 35.79 -22.30
CA VAL A 14 -14.17 34.57 -21.49
C VAL A 14 -13.94 34.90 -20.02
N TRP A 15 -13.12 35.91 -19.72
CA TRP A 15 -12.88 36.38 -18.36
C TRP A 15 -14.17 36.90 -17.71
N GLU A 16 -14.88 37.81 -18.37
CA GLU A 16 -16.15 38.33 -17.88
C GLU A 16 -17.20 37.24 -17.67
N ALA A 17 -17.22 36.23 -18.54
CA ALA A 17 -18.10 35.08 -18.39
C ALA A 17 -17.74 34.22 -17.16
N CYS A 18 -16.45 33.99 -16.93
CA CYS A 18 -15.98 33.28 -15.74
C CYS A 18 -16.33 34.03 -14.45
N ALA A 19 -16.30 35.35 -14.46
CA ALA A 19 -16.67 36.19 -13.30
C ALA A 19 -18.15 36.07 -12.88
N ARG A 20 -19.02 35.55 -13.76
CA ARG A 20 -20.42 35.27 -13.44
C ARG A 20 -20.65 33.90 -12.82
N LEU A 21 -19.65 33.02 -12.81
CA LEU A 21 -19.76 31.71 -12.19
C LEU A 21 -19.83 31.82 -10.66
N PRO A 22 -20.55 30.93 -9.97
CA PRO A 22 -20.58 30.93 -8.51
C PRO A 22 -19.24 30.48 -7.93
N GLY A 23 -18.71 31.27 -6.99
CA GLY A 23 -17.49 31.00 -6.23
C GLY A 23 -16.28 31.80 -6.71
N LEU A 24 -15.08 31.25 -6.51
CA LEU A 24 -13.83 31.86 -6.98
C LEU A 24 -13.70 31.79 -8.51
N HIS A 25 -13.01 32.77 -9.08
CA HIS A 25 -12.79 32.88 -10.51
C HIS A 25 -11.90 31.76 -11.04
N VAL A 26 -12.41 30.90 -11.93
CA VAL A 26 -11.69 29.68 -12.39
C VAL A 26 -10.35 29.96 -13.06
N LEU A 27 -10.17 31.15 -13.67
CA LEU A 27 -8.90 31.55 -14.29
C LEU A 27 -7.85 32.01 -13.27
N GLU A 28 -8.24 32.21 -12.00
CA GLU A 28 -7.38 32.63 -10.89
C GLU A 28 -7.01 31.44 -9.98
N VAL A 29 -7.15 30.22 -10.47
CA VAL A 29 -6.81 29.03 -9.68
C VAL A 29 -5.30 28.96 -9.45
N THR A 30 -4.94 28.81 -8.18
CA THR A 30 -3.57 28.69 -7.70
C THR A 30 -3.46 27.51 -6.74
N PRO A 31 -2.25 27.02 -6.43
CA PRO A 31 -2.06 26.06 -5.36
C PRO A 31 -2.62 26.50 -4.01
N GLY A 32 -2.66 27.82 -3.73
CA GLY A 32 -3.10 28.37 -2.46
C GLY A 32 -4.63 28.38 -2.27
N ASN A 33 -5.40 28.60 -3.34
CA ASN A 33 -6.86 28.71 -3.27
C ASN A 33 -7.62 27.50 -3.84
N ILE A 34 -6.93 26.48 -4.37
CA ILE A 34 -7.57 25.31 -5.02
C ILE A 34 -8.56 24.55 -4.11
N ASN A 35 -8.38 24.63 -2.79
CA ASN A 35 -9.25 23.94 -1.84
C ASN A 35 -10.60 24.64 -1.63
N ASP A 36 -10.70 25.93 -2.00
CA ASP A 36 -11.90 26.75 -1.85
C ASP A 36 -12.92 26.52 -2.98
N TYR A 37 -12.51 25.84 -4.05
CA TYR A 37 -13.40 25.48 -5.16
C TYR A 37 -14.27 24.28 -4.82
N SER A 38 -15.57 24.41 -5.13
CA SER A 38 -16.49 23.26 -5.20
C SER A 38 -15.99 22.25 -6.23
N CYS A 39 -15.93 20.97 -5.87
CA CYS A 39 -15.33 19.92 -6.71
C CYS A 39 -15.93 18.54 -6.44
N GLY A 40 -15.56 17.58 -7.28
CA GLY A 40 -15.82 16.16 -7.03
C GLY A 40 -16.94 15.55 -7.87
N ALA A 41 -17.51 16.29 -8.82
CA ALA A 41 -18.55 15.80 -9.73
C ALA A 41 -18.35 16.34 -11.15
N PHE A 42 -18.63 15.50 -12.16
CA PHE A 42 -18.55 15.89 -13.58
C PHE A 42 -19.60 16.95 -13.94
N SER A 43 -20.77 16.95 -13.30
CA SER A 43 -21.82 17.96 -13.52
C SER A 43 -21.38 19.39 -13.20
N LEU A 44 -20.38 19.57 -12.33
CA LEU A 44 -19.78 20.88 -12.08
C LEU A 44 -18.91 21.35 -13.25
N VAL A 45 -18.28 20.42 -13.97
CA VAL A 45 -17.53 20.71 -15.19
C VAL A 45 -18.49 21.07 -16.32
N GLU A 46 -19.56 20.29 -16.49
CA GLU A 46 -20.64 20.56 -17.46
C GLU A 46 -21.22 21.95 -17.26
N ARG A 47 -21.69 22.25 -16.04
CA ARG A 47 -22.24 23.55 -15.68
C ARG A 47 -21.33 24.72 -16.05
N ASP A 48 -20.05 24.63 -15.67
CA ASP A 48 -19.12 25.74 -15.87
C ASP A 48 -18.76 25.95 -17.34
N LEU A 49 -18.61 24.87 -18.11
CA LEU A 49 -18.32 24.97 -19.55
C LEU A 49 -19.53 25.49 -20.32
N GLU A 50 -20.74 25.01 -20.02
CA GLU A 50 -21.99 25.47 -20.65
C GLU A 50 -22.32 26.93 -20.30
N ALA A 51 -21.89 27.41 -19.15
CA ALA A 51 -22.11 28.80 -18.73
C ALA A 51 -21.14 29.81 -19.36
N VAL A 52 -19.97 29.36 -19.84
CA VAL A 52 -18.91 30.24 -20.39
C VAL A 52 -18.78 30.12 -21.91
N LEU A 53 -18.94 28.92 -22.46
CA LEU A 53 -18.77 28.64 -23.88
C LEU A 53 -20.11 28.76 -24.62
N SER A 54 -20.05 29.01 -25.94
CA SER A 54 -21.25 28.82 -26.77
C SER A 54 -21.68 27.35 -26.76
N ALA A 55 -22.96 27.08 -27.05
CA ALA A 55 -23.52 25.73 -26.97
C ALA A 55 -22.74 24.70 -27.83
N GLU A 56 -22.28 25.11 -29.02
CA GLU A 56 -21.47 24.26 -29.90
C GLU A 56 -20.10 23.93 -29.27
N HIS A 57 -19.38 24.94 -28.79
CA HIS A 57 -18.07 24.75 -28.16
C HIS A 57 -18.18 23.94 -26.87
N ALA A 58 -19.19 24.22 -26.02
CA ALA A 58 -19.46 23.44 -24.83
C ALA A 58 -19.69 21.96 -25.19
N HIS A 59 -20.52 21.69 -26.21
CA HIS A 59 -20.77 20.34 -26.68
C HIS A 59 -19.48 19.62 -27.10
N VAL A 60 -18.64 20.26 -27.92
CA VAL A 60 -17.36 19.69 -28.38
C VAL A 60 -16.42 19.41 -27.21
N ALA A 61 -16.26 20.35 -26.27
CA ALA A 61 -15.43 20.14 -25.08
C ALA A 61 -15.96 18.95 -24.26
N LEU A 62 -17.26 18.91 -23.97
CA LEU A 62 -17.85 17.85 -23.15
C LEU A 62 -17.78 16.47 -23.83
N GLN A 63 -17.96 16.39 -25.14
CA GLN A 63 -17.73 15.13 -25.88
C GLN A 63 -16.28 14.68 -25.80
N LEU A 64 -15.31 15.61 -25.90
CA LEU A 64 -13.91 15.30 -25.72
C LEU A 64 -13.63 14.78 -24.30
N LEU A 65 -14.13 15.45 -23.26
CA LEU A 65 -13.95 15.03 -21.86
C LEU A 65 -14.56 13.65 -21.58
N ARG A 66 -15.72 13.35 -22.17
CA ARG A 66 -16.32 12.01 -22.11
C ARG A 66 -15.46 10.98 -22.84
N LYS A 67 -14.96 11.30 -24.04
CA LYS A 67 -14.10 10.40 -24.83
C LYS A 67 -12.80 10.04 -24.11
N VAL A 68 -12.19 10.97 -23.37
CA VAL A 68 -10.98 10.70 -22.57
C VAL A 68 -11.27 10.10 -21.20
N GLY A 69 -12.55 9.89 -20.85
CA GLY A 69 -12.98 9.16 -19.67
C GLY A 69 -13.01 9.96 -18.37
N VAL A 70 -13.24 11.29 -18.44
CA VAL A 70 -13.37 12.13 -17.23
C VAL A 70 -14.53 11.70 -16.31
N PRO A 71 -15.75 11.40 -16.81
CA PRO A 71 -16.83 10.95 -15.94
C PRO A 71 -16.49 9.66 -15.19
N GLU A 72 -15.89 8.70 -15.89
CA GLU A 72 -15.44 7.43 -15.32
C GLU A 72 -14.36 7.65 -14.28
N ALA A 73 -13.44 8.60 -14.49
CA ALA A 73 -12.42 8.95 -13.52
C ALA A 73 -13.03 9.50 -12.21
N PHE A 74 -14.10 10.30 -12.28
CA PHE A 74 -14.83 10.72 -11.08
C PHE A 74 -15.46 9.53 -10.34
N ARG A 75 -16.06 8.58 -11.07
CA ARG A 75 -16.63 7.35 -10.47
C ARG A 75 -15.57 6.50 -9.81
N VAL A 76 -14.43 6.26 -10.47
CA VAL A 76 -13.29 5.54 -9.89
C VAL A 76 -12.81 6.21 -8.60
N ARG A 77 -12.72 7.54 -8.58
CA ARG A 77 -12.37 8.28 -7.37
C ARG A 77 -13.39 8.09 -6.24
N GLU A 78 -14.68 8.07 -6.54
CA GLU A 78 -15.74 7.82 -5.57
C GLU A 78 -15.63 6.42 -4.98
N GLU A 79 -15.50 5.40 -5.83
CA GLU A 79 -15.30 4.01 -5.40
C GLU A 79 -14.04 3.86 -4.55
N LEU A 80 -12.95 4.53 -4.91
CA LEU A 80 -11.72 4.51 -4.13
C LEU A 80 -11.88 5.15 -2.74
N VAL A 81 -12.71 6.20 -2.62
CA VAL A 81 -13.05 6.79 -1.31
C VAL A 81 -13.84 5.79 -0.46
N ASN A 82 -14.77 5.05 -1.06
CA ASN A 82 -15.55 4.01 -0.38
C ASN A 82 -14.65 2.85 0.05
N TYR A 83 -13.83 2.34 -0.87
CA TYR A 83 -12.85 1.29 -0.61
C TYR A 83 -11.92 1.66 0.56
N LYS A 84 -11.36 2.88 0.58
CA LYS A 84 -10.53 3.38 1.69
C LYS A 84 -11.25 3.34 3.05
N LYS A 85 -12.56 3.57 3.08
CA LYS A 85 -13.38 3.49 4.32
C LYS A 85 -13.64 2.04 4.71
N VAL A 86 -13.91 1.15 3.76
CA VAL A 86 -14.06 -0.29 4.03
C VAL A 86 -12.75 -0.85 4.59
N SER A 87 -11.62 -0.58 3.95
CA SER A 87 -10.29 -1.01 4.42
C SER A 87 -9.95 -0.47 5.80
N LEU A 88 -10.46 0.71 6.19
CA LEU A 88 -10.36 1.20 7.57
C LEU A 88 -11.05 0.26 8.56
N HIS A 89 -12.29 -0.10 8.28
CA HIS A 89 -13.08 -0.94 9.17
C HIS A 89 -12.48 -2.33 9.28
N LEU A 90 -12.03 -2.91 8.16
CA LEU A 90 -11.33 -4.19 8.15
C LEU A 90 -10.04 -4.13 8.99
N HIS A 91 -9.23 -3.09 8.81
CA HIS A 91 -8.00 -2.93 9.59
C HIS A 91 -8.27 -2.77 11.09
N HIS A 92 -9.28 -1.98 11.49
CA HIS A 92 -9.67 -1.84 12.90
C HIS A 92 -10.16 -3.15 13.50
N GLN A 93 -11.01 -3.90 12.78
CA GLN A 93 -11.51 -5.20 13.23
C GLN A 93 -10.37 -6.22 13.36
N GLY A 94 -9.48 -6.27 12.37
CA GLY A 94 -8.28 -7.12 12.41
C GLY A 94 -7.39 -6.79 13.61
N THR A 95 -7.14 -5.51 13.87
CA THR A 95 -6.33 -5.06 15.02
C THR A 95 -6.97 -5.45 16.35
N ALA A 96 -8.30 -5.32 16.46
CA ALA A 96 -9.02 -5.76 17.66
C ALA A 96 -8.94 -7.28 17.86
N LEU A 97 -9.00 -8.07 16.79
CA LEU A 97 -8.83 -9.53 16.83
C LEU A 97 -7.39 -9.91 17.21
N GLU A 98 -6.37 -9.30 16.62
CA GLU A 98 -4.96 -9.53 16.96
C GLU A 98 -4.70 -9.27 18.44
N ARG A 99 -5.25 -8.18 19.01
CA ARG A 99 -5.15 -7.89 20.43
C ARG A 99 -5.78 -8.98 21.30
N ARG A 100 -6.93 -9.51 20.91
CA ARG A 100 -7.60 -10.62 21.64
C ARG A 100 -6.78 -11.91 21.56
N LEU A 101 -6.22 -12.23 20.39
CA LEU A 101 -5.32 -13.38 20.22
C LEU A 101 -4.06 -13.23 21.09
N THR A 102 -3.51 -12.02 21.20
CA THR A 102 -2.40 -11.70 22.10
C THR A 102 -2.75 -11.93 23.57
N GLN A 103 -3.94 -11.50 24.00
CA GLN A 103 -4.43 -11.72 25.37
C GLN A 103 -4.60 -13.22 25.67
N LEU A 104 -5.21 -13.98 24.75
CA LEU A 104 -5.34 -15.42 24.87
C LEU A 104 -3.96 -16.11 24.94
N ALA A 105 -3.01 -15.69 24.11
CA ALA A 105 -1.67 -16.28 24.09
C ALA A 105 -0.94 -16.06 25.42
N THR A 106 -1.19 -14.92 26.07
CA THR A 106 -0.64 -14.61 27.39
C THR A 106 -1.24 -15.48 28.49
N PHE A 107 -2.55 -15.76 28.40
CA PHE A 107 -3.24 -16.65 29.33
C PHE A 107 -2.67 -18.09 29.27
N PHE A 108 -2.51 -18.65 28.07
CA PHE A 108 -1.94 -19.99 27.92
C PHE A 108 -0.47 -20.06 28.35
N ARG A 109 0.30 -18.99 28.13
CA ARG A 109 1.67 -18.89 28.64
C ARG A 109 1.73 -19.07 30.18
N THR A 110 0.77 -18.52 30.91
CA THR A 110 0.74 -18.63 32.39
C THR A 110 0.30 -20.00 32.88
N SER A 111 -0.59 -20.71 32.17
CA SER A 111 -1.03 -22.05 32.56
C SER A 111 -0.02 -23.15 32.26
N GLU A 112 0.93 -22.89 31.36
CA GLU A 112 1.95 -23.85 30.90
C GLU A 112 3.31 -23.69 31.60
N TRP A 113 3.38 -22.79 32.59
CA TRP A 113 4.56 -22.67 33.43
C TRP A 113 4.72 -23.92 34.29
N ASN A 114 5.76 -24.71 34.03
CA ASN A 114 6.11 -25.84 34.85
C ASN A 114 7.18 -25.39 35.88
N SER A 115 6.76 -25.23 37.14
CA SER A 115 7.64 -24.84 38.24
C SER A 115 8.83 -25.78 38.42
N ASP A 116 8.66 -27.05 38.09
CA ASP A 116 9.63 -28.11 38.36
C ASP A 116 10.68 -28.19 37.25
N LYS A 117 10.31 -27.76 36.04
CA LYS A 117 11.18 -27.81 34.86
C LYS A 117 11.84 -26.46 34.55
N THR A 118 11.42 -25.35 35.16
CA THR A 118 11.92 -23.98 34.91
C THR A 118 11.84 -23.50 33.45
N PHE A 119 11.09 -24.21 32.60
CA PHE A 119 10.81 -23.86 31.20
C PHE A 119 9.32 -24.01 30.87
N TYR A 120 8.90 -23.36 29.78
CA TYR A 120 7.53 -23.46 29.26
C TYR A 120 7.35 -24.74 28.46
N VAL A 121 6.28 -25.50 28.72
CA VAL A 121 5.94 -26.68 27.91
C VAL A 121 5.25 -26.23 26.64
N HIS A 122 5.78 -26.59 25.47
CA HIS A 122 5.10 -26.37 24.20
C HIS A 122 3.81 -27.20 24.17
N THR A 123 2.65 -26.56 24.07
CA THR A 123 1.38 -27.24 23.82
C THR A 123 0.89 -27.00 22.39
N PRO A 124 0.19 -27.98 21.78
CA PRO A 124 -0.44 -27.78 20.47
C PRO A 124 -1.37 -26.56 20.43
N ALA A 125 -2.13 -26.33 21.51
CA ALA A 125 -3.05 -25.20 21.61
C ALA A 125 -2.34 -23.84 21.55
N ARG A 126 -1.19 -23.70 22.21
CA ARG A 126 -0.39 -22.47 22.15
C ARG A 126 0.25 -22.28 20.78
N ALA A 127 0.71 -23.36 20.14
CA ALA A 127 1.28 -23.30 18.79
C ALA A 127 0.23 -22.81 17.77
N GLU A 128 -0.97 -23.40 17.81
CA GLU A 128 -2.11 -22.99 16.96
C GLU A 128 -2.46 -21.51 17.18
N LEU A 129 -2.55 -21.08 18.43
CA LEU A 129 -2.88 -19.70 18.77
C LEU A 129 -1.79 -18.70 18.32
N SER A 130 -0.52 -19.06 18.47
CA SER A 130 0.61 -18.26 18.01
C SER A 130 0.62 -18.11 16.49
N GLN A 131 0.32 -19.21 15.78
CA GLN A 131 0.17 -19.22 14.32
C GLN A 131 -1.00 -18.32 13.89
N ALA A 132 -2.19 -18.50 14.49
CA ALA A 132 -3.37 -17.71 14.19
C ALA A 132 -3.14 -16.21 14.44
N ARG A 133 -2.48 -15.86 15.54
CA ARG A 133 -2.08 -14.48 15.84
C ARG A 133 -1.15 -13.93 14.76
N THR A 134 -0.13 -14.67 14.38
CA THR A 134 0.87 -14.25 13.39
C THR A 134 0.22 -14.06 12.01
N GLN A 135 -0.67 -14.95 11.60
CA GLN A 135 -1.48 -14.80 10.38
C GLN A 135 -2.41 -13.59 10.46
N CYS A 136 -3.07 -13.37 11.61
CA CYS A 136 -3.91 -12.19 11.82
C CYS A 136 -3.09 -10.89 11.69
N LYS A 137 -1.87 -10.85 12.25
CA LYS A 137 -0.94 -9.73 12.09
C LYS A 137 -0.61 -9.48 10.62
N GLY A 138 -0.32 -10.52 9.84
CA GLY A 138 -0.11 -10.41 8.39
C GLY A 138 -1.30 -9.79 7.64
N ARG A 139 -2.53 -10.20 7.99
CA ARG A 139 -3.78 -9.60 7.45
C ARG A 139 -3.94 -8.14 7.84
N CYS A 140 -3.59 -7.77 9.08
CA CYS A 140 -3.65 -6.40 9.55
C CYS A 140 -2.72 -5.48 8.75
N GLU A 141 -1.51 -5.95 8.41
CA GLU A 141 -0.57 -5.17 7.60
C GLU A 141 -1.07 -5.01 6.15
N ALA A 142 -1.63 -6.06 5.56
CA ALA A 142 -2.20 -6.00 4.21
C ALA A 142 -3.40 -5.02 4.13
N SER A 143 -4.31 -5.10 5.11
CA SER A 143 -5.46 -4.18 5.20
C SER A 143 -5.05 -2.74 5.51
N TYR A 144 -3.99 -2.56 6.29
CA TYR A 144 -3.38 -1.25 6.48
C TYR A 144 -2.85 -0.68 5.17
N ASP A 145 -2.12 -1.47 4.38
CA ASP A 145 -1.60 -1.05 3.07
C ASP A 145 -2.72 -0.64 2.12
N ALA A 146 -3.80 -1.40 2.02
CA ALA A 146 -4.94 -1.03 1.18
C ALA A 146 -5.57 0.31 1.58
N ARG A 147 -5.73 0.54 2.90
CA ARG A 147 -6.17 1.84 3.42
C ARG A 147 -5.16 2.93 3.08
N LEU A 148 -3.88 2.67 3.28
CA LEU A 148 -2.80 3.63 3.11
C LEU A 148 -2.68 4.06 1.65
N LEU A 149 -2.69 3.10 0.72
CA LEU A 149 -2.76 3.33 -0.73
C LEU A 149 -3.98 4.17 -1.09
N GLY A 150 -5.17 3.78 -0.64
CA GLY A 150 -6.39 4.56 -0.85
C GLY A 150 -6.29 5.98 -0.30
N LYS A 151 -5.63 6.18 0.86
CA LYS A 151 -5.36 7.50 1.43
C LYS A 151 -4.39 8.30 0.58
N PHE A 152 -3.30 7.71 0.11
CA PHE A 152 -2.32 8.41 -0.71
C PHE A 152 -2.90 8.82 -2.06
N LEU A 153 -3.61 7.92 -2.75
CA LEU A 153 -4.29 8.21 -4.01
C LEU A 153 -5.36 9.29 -3.83
N CYS A 154 -6.26 9.14 -2.85
CA CYS A 154 -7.24 10.19 -2.52
C CYS A 154 -6.58 11.50 -2.08
N GLY A 155 -5.37 11.42 -1.55
CA GLY A 155 -4.55 12.53 -1.05
C GLY A 155 -3.70 13.22 -2.12
N LEU A 156 -3.74 12.77 -3.39
CA LEU A 156 -3.10 13.50 -4.49
C LEU A 156 -3.53 14.97 -4.48
N PRO A 157 -2.62 15.92 -4.65
CA PRO A 157 -2.99 17.32 -4.60
C PRO A 157 -3.90 17.68 -5.78
N ARG A 158 -4.87 18.55 -5.53
CA ARG A 158 -5.81 19.01 -6.58
C ARG A 158 -5.08 19.78 -7.67
N HIS A 159 -4.17 20.66 -7.29
CA HIS A 159 -3.39 21.44 -8.24
C HIS A 159 -2.21 20.61 -8.78
N PRO A 160 -1.99 20.54 -10.11
CA PRO A 160 -0.98 19.68 -10.72
C PRO A 160 0.47 20.10 -10.41
N ARG A 161 0.71 21.38 -10.07
CA ARG A 161 2.05 21.87 -9.65
C ARG A 161 2.48 21.43 -8.25
N THR A 162 1.56 20.92 -7.43
CA THR A 162 1.89 20.46 -6.08
C THR A 162 2.41 19.02 -6.18
N PRO A 163 3.53 18.67 -5.52
CA PRO A 163 4.11 17.34 -5.61
C PRO A 163 3.20 16.25 -5.02
N PRO A 164 3.26 15.01 -5.53
CA PRO A 164 2.49 13.90 -4.98
C PRO A 164 2.98 13.51 -3.57
N PRO A 165 2.16 12.79 -2.78
CA PRO A 165 2.60 12.25 -1.50
C PRO A 165 3.82 11.33 -1.64
N ALA A 166 4.79 11.47 -0.74
CA ALA A 166 6.01 10.65 -0.73
C ALA A 166 5.74 9.14 -0.71
N GLY A 167 4.62 8.72 -0.10
CA GLY A 167 4.19 7.32 -0.07
C GLY A 167 3.94 6.71 -1.45
N LEU A 168 3.39 7.46 -2.42
CA LEU A 168 3.22 6.99 -3.80
C LEU A 168 4.55 6.96 -4.56
N ALA A 169 5.39 7.97 -4.34
CA ALA A 169 6.72 8.01 -4.94
C ALA A 169 7.61 6.84 -4.48
N GLY A 170 7.38 6.34 -3.25
CA GLY A 170 8.12 5.23 -2.68
C GLY A 170 7.60 3.83 -3.01
N LEU A 171 6.62 3.67 -3.90
CA LEU A 171 6.10 2.33 -4.24
C LEU A 171 7.14 1.48 -5.01
N PRO A 172 7.25 0.17 -4.71
CA PRO A 172 6.47 -0.60 -3.73
C PRO A 172 7.04 -0.57 -2.30
N ARG A 173 8.22 0.00 -2.08
CA ARG A 173 8.93 0.02 -0.78
C ARG A 173 8.14 0.61 0.38
N SER A 174 7.24 1.55 0.09
CA SER A 174 6.37 2.20 1.09
C SER A 174 5.26 1.30 1.65
N LEU A 175 5.02 0.12 1.05
CA LEU A 175 4.07 -0.86 1.54
C LEU A 175 4.67 -1.71 2.68
N ARG A 176 3.89 -1.94 3.74
CA ARG A 176 4.30 -2.78 4.86
C ARG A 176 4.39 -4.24 4.46
N SER A 177 3.47 -4.72 3.64
CA SER A 177 3.50 -6.05 3.03
C SER A 177 4.78 -6.26 2.22
N ALA A 178 5.20 -5.30 1.41
CA ALA A 178 6.48 -5.38 0.70
C ALA A 178 7.66 -5.48 1.67
N ALA A 179 7.63 -4.75 2.79
CA ALA A 179 8.66 -4.88 3.84
C ALA A 179 8.66 -6.28 4.50
N LEU A 180 7.48 -6.89 4.72
CA LEU A 180 7.37 -8.27 5.20
C LEU A 180 7.96 -9.27 4.20
N CYS A 181 7.66 -9.11 2.92
CA CYS A 181 8.20 -9.96 1.84
C CYS A 181 9.74 -9.87 1.80
N ARG A 182 10.31 -8.66 1.88
CA ARG A 182 11.76 -8.46 1.93
C ARG A 182 12.40 -9.09 3.16
N ALA A 183 11.80 -8.88 4.34
CA ALA A 183 12.32 -9.47 5.57
C ALA A 183 12.32 -11.01 5.50
N ALA A 184 11.28 -11.60 4.91
CA ALA A 184 11.19 -13.04 4.72
C ALA A 184 12.22 -13.57 3.70
N ALA A 185 12.41 -12.87 2.57
CA ALA A 185 13.44 -13.20 1.59
C ALA A 185 14.88 -13.10 2.17
N LEU A 186 15.15 -12.10 3.01
CA LEU A 186 16.41 -11.96 3.73
C LEU A 186 16.63 -13.10 4.75
N ALA A 187 15.59 -13.46 5.49
CA ALA A 187 15.64 -14.57 6.44
C ALA A 187 15.94 -15.89 5.72
N LEU A 188 15.32 -16.12 4.56
CA LEU A 188 15.57 -17.27 3.70
C LEU A 188 17.03 -17.31 3.20
N SER A 189 17.56 -16.18 2.72
CA SER A 189 18.96 -16.04 2.30
C SER A 189 19.96 -16.41 3.39
N SER A 190 19.59 -16.12 4.64
CA SER A 190 20.45 -16.34 5.80
C SER A 190 20.33 -17.74 6.40
N SER A 191 19.37 -18.55 5.94
CA SER A 191 19.08 -19.91 6.46
C SER A 191 19.73 -21.02 5.63
N GLY A 192 20.76 -20.70 4.83
CA GLY A 192 21.48 -21.69 4.02
C GLY A 192 20.65 -22.29 2.88
N ALA A 193 19.62 -21.58 2.40
CA ALA A 193 18.81 -22.00 1.26
C ALA A 193 19.68 -22.35 0.04
N THR A 194 19.27 -23.36 -0.72
CA THR A 194 20.03 -23.79 -1.91
C THR A 194 20.10 -22.65 -2.94
N PRO A 195 21.16 -22.61 -3.77
CA PRO A 195 21.26 -21.60 -4.84
C PRO A 195 20.05 -21.58 -5.78
N GLU A 196 19.38 -22.72 -5.97
CA GLU A 196 18.17 -22.85 -6.77
C GLU A 196 16.98 -22.11 -6.14
N VAL A 197 16.73 -22.33 -4.84
CA VAL A 197 15.70 -21.63 -4.08
C VAL A 197 15.98 -20.12 -4.04
N MET A 198 17.25 -19.74 -3.85
CA MET A 198 17.69 -18.35 -3.88
C MET A 198 17.54 -17.71 -5.25
N GLY A 199 17.77 -18.46 -6.32
CA GLY A 199 17.59 -18.02 -7.70
C GLY A 199 16.14 -17.70 -8.06
N ALA A 200 15.17 -18.35 -7.42
CA ALA A 200 13.75 -18.07 -7.62
C ALA A 200 13.27 -16.80 -6.88
N VAL A 201 13.70 -16.62 -5.63
CA VAL A 201 13.22 -15.53 -4.76
C VAL A 201 14.01 -14.23 -4.96
N GLY A 202 15.32 -14.32 -5.18
CA GLY A 202 16.23 -13.17 -5.24
C GLY A 202 15.83 -12.11 -6.28
N PRO A 203 15.62 -12.49 -7.56
CA PRO A 203 15.23 -11.53 -8.60
C PRO A 203 13.92 -10.81 -8.28
N GLN A 204 12.90 -11.54 -7.80
CA GLN A 204 11.61 -10.94 -7.46
C GLN A 204 11.72 -10.00 -6.25
N ALA A 205 12.51 -10.37 -5.24
CA ALA A 205 12.74 -9.51 -4.07
C ALA A 205 13.45 -8.20 -4.44
N GLN A 206 14.35 -8.23 -5.44
CA GLN A 206 14.99 -7.04 -5.98
C GLN A 206 13.99 -6.09 -6.66
N GLU A 207 12.97 -6.60 -7.33
CA GLU A 207 11.90 -5.77 -7.93
C GLU A 207 11.12 -4.95 -6.89
N LEU A 208 11.15 -5.34 -5.60
CA LEU A 208 10.55 -4.56 -4.52
C LEU A 208 11.40 -3.35 -4.09
N GLU A 209 12.67 -3.30 -4.49
CA GLU A 209 13.53 -2.15 -4.27
C GLU A 209 13.43 -1.12 -5.40
N GLU A 210 13.09 -1.60 -6.59
CA GLU A 210 12.98 -0.77 -7.77
C GLU A 210 11.72 0.10 -7.74
N PRO A 211 11.84 1.42 -7.96
CA PRO A 211 10.68 2.28 -8.04
C PRO A 211 9.84 1.92 -9.26
N ILE A 212 8.52 1.84 -9.08
CA ILE A 212 7.61 1.61 -10.21
C ILE A 212 7.55 2.90 -11.03
N PRO A 213 7.93 2.87 -12.32
CA PRO A 213 7.90 4.05 -13.16
C PRO A 213 6.46 4.59 -13.26
N PRO A 214 6.28 5.90 -13.53
CA PRO A 214 4.98 6.42 -13.85
C PRO A 214 4.41 5.68 -15.08
N ALA A 215 3.11 5.38 -15.07
CA ALA A 215 2.45 4.72 -16.19
C ALA A 215 2.68 5.54 -17.48
N PHE A 216 3.29 4.93 -18.49
CA PHE A 216 3.61 5.61 -19.75
C PHE A 216 2.30 5.95 -20.49
N ARG A 217 2.03 7.25 -20.70
CA ARG A 217 0.83 7.79 -21.36
C ARG A 217 -0.50 7.38 -20.70
N GLY A 218 -0.65 7.79 -19.44
CA GLY A 218 -1.90 7.66 -18.70
C GLY A 218 -3.08 8.48 -19.26
N TRP A 219 -4.26 8.26 -18.68
CA TRP A 219 -5.50 8.99 -18.98
C TRP A 219 -5.32 10.50 -18.80
N HIS A 220 -4.51 10.94 -17.83
CA HIS A 220 -4.22 12.36 -17.62
C HIS A 220 -3.47 12.98 -18.80
N GLN A 221 -2.43 12.31 -19.30
CA GLN A 221 -1.69 12.80 -20.47
C GLN A 221 -2.57 12.79 -21.72
N GLY A 222 -3.37 11.74 -21.92
CA GLY A 222 -4.33 11.67 -23.03
C GLY A 222 -5.35 12.81 -23.01
N PHE A 223 -5.80 13.25 -21.83
CA PHE A 223 -6.62 14.45 -21.66
C PHE A 223 -5.88 15.72 -22.08
N LEU A 224 -4.64 15.93 -21.61
CA LEU A 224 -3.85 17.11 -21.96
C LEU A 224 -3.59 17.19 -23.46
N ASP A 225 -3.21 16.06 -24.08
CA ASP A 225 -2.96 15.96 -25.51
C ASP A 225 -4.24 16.25 -26.31
N ALA A 226 -5.38 15.70 -25.88
CA ALA A 226 -6.66 15.92 -26.53
C ALA A 226 -7.09 17.40 -26.47
N VAL A 227 -6.95 18.06 -25.32
CA VAL A 227 -7.25 19.49 -25.19
C VAL A 227 -6.28 20.31 -26.04
N ALA A 228 -4.98 20.00 -26.03
CA ALA A 228 -3.97 20.70 -26.83
C ALA A 228 -4.24 20.59 -28.34
N ALA A 229 -4.78 19.47 -28.79
CA ALA A 229 -5.10 19.22 -30.20
C ALA A 229 -6.37 19.94 -30.70
N LEU A 230 -7.16 20.55 -29.81
CA LEU A 230 -8.33 21.34 -30.23
C LEU A 230 -7.88 22.53 -31.10
N PRO A 231 -8.52 22.77 -32.26
CA PRO A 231 -8.21 23.89 -33.15
C PRO A 231 -8.80 25.22 -32.63
N TRP A 232 -8.72 25.43 -31.33
CA TRP A 232 -9.27 26.59 -30.63
C TRP A 232 -8.18 27.61 -30.31
N PRO A 233 -8.53 28.85 -29.96
CA PRO A 233 -7.59 29.78 -29.35
C PRO A 233 -7.01 29.26 -28.03
N GLY A 234 -5.81 29.72 -27.69
CA GLY A 234 -5.08 29.26 -26.50
C GLY A 234 -5.84 29.49 -25.18
N HIS A 235 -6.51 30.64 -25.04
CA HIS A 235 -7.27 30.97 -23.82
C HIS A 235 -8.48 30.07 -23.62
N MET A 236 -9.08 29.55 -24.69
CA MET A 236 -10.21 28.60 -24.59
C MET A 236 -9.77 27.19 -24.20
N ARG A 237 -8.65 26.71 -24.75
CA ARG A 237 -8.04 25.45 -24.30
C ARG A 237 -7.65 25.54 -22.82
N GLU A 238 -7.08 26.68 -22.43
CA GLU A 238 -6.69 26.94 -21.05
C GLU A 238 -7.90 26.98 -20.12
N LEU A 239 -9.00 27.63 -20.51
CA LEU A 239 -10.26 27.59 -19.76
C LEU A 239 -10.71 26.15 -19.48
N VAL A 240 -10.78 25.29 -20.51
CA VAL A 240 -11.21 23.89 -20.34
C VAL A 240 -10.31 23.17 -19.34
N ARG A 241 -8.99 23.38 -19.44
CA ARG A 241 -8.01 22.81 -18.52
C ARG A 241 -8.22 23.31 -17.09
N LEU A 242 -8.39 24.60 -16.88
CA LEU A 242 -8.54 25.20 -15.55
C LEU A 242 -9.87 24.82 -14.89
N VAL A 243 -10.97 24.73 -15.64
CA VAL A 243 -12.24 24.18 -15.13
C VAL A 243 -12.05 22.74 -14.65
N CYS A 244 -11.36 21.91 -15.44
CA CYS A 244 -11.05 20.53 -15.05
C CYS A 244 -10.17 20.45 -13.78
N VAL A 245 -9.21 21.37 -13.61
CA VAL A 245 -8.40 21.47 -12.39
C VAL A 245 -9.26 21.88 -11.19
N CYS A 246 -10.03 22.97 -11.30
CA CYS A 246 -10.86 23.51 -10.23
C CYS A 246 -11.90 22.51 -9.72
N ARG A 247 -12.55 21.79 -10.63
CA ARG A 247 -13.62 20.83 -10.30
C ARG A 247 -13.11 19.44 -9.97
N GLY A 248 -11.80 19.20 -10.10
CA GLY A 248 -11.12 17.99 -9.67
C GLY A 248 -11.07 16.86 -10.69
N ALA A 249 -11.41 17.13 -11.95
CA ALA A 249 -11.28 16.18 -13.06
C ALA A 249 -9.80 15.82 -13.32
N ASP A 250 -8.92 16.82 -13.30
CA ASP A 250 -7.47 16.62 -13.43
C ASP A 250 -6.94 15.63 -12.39
N LYS A 251 -7.29 15.85 -11.12
CA LYS A 251 -6.93 14.95 -10.02
C LYS A 251 -7.55 13.56 -10.19
N ALA A 252 -8.80 13.47 -10.64
CA ALA A 252 -9.47 12.18 -10.84
C ALA A 252 -8.77 11.33 -11.90
N LEU A 253 -8.34 11.95 -13.02
CA LEU A 253 -7.54 11.26 -14.05
C LEU A 253 -6.20 10.79 -13.49
N ARG A 254 -5.48 11.65 -12.75
CA ARG A 254 -4.21 11.27 -12.10
C ARG A 254 -4.37 10.15 -11.07
N ILE A 255 -5.48 10.11 -10.34
CA ILE A 255 -5.80 8.99 -9.44
C ILE A 255 -5.86 7.68 -10.24
N ARG A 256 -6.48 7.70 -11.41
CA ARG A 256 -6.61 6.50 -12.26
C ARG A 256 -5.25 6.03 -12.79
N ASP A 257 -4.38 6.95 -13.17
CA ASP A 257 -3.00 6.62 -13.58
C ASP A 257 -2.18 6.02 -12.43
N GLU A 258 -2.25 6.64 -11.25
CA GLU A 258 -1.55 6.16 -10.05
C GLU A 258 -2.14 4.85 -9.51
N LEU A 259 -3.41 4.55 -9.79
CA LEU A 259 -4.04 3.28 -9.43
C LEU A 259 -3.34 2.11 -10.11
N LEU A 260 -2.98 2.23 -11.39
CA LEU A 260 -2.22 1.19 -12.10
C LEU A 260 -0.86 0.93 -11.46
N ARG A 261 -0.17 1.99 -11.01
CA ARG A 261 1.12 1.86 -10.31
C ARG A 261 0.95 1.18 -8.96
N ALA A 262 -0.11 1.51 -8.23
CA ALA A 262 -0.44 0.86 -6.96
C ALA A 262 -0.82 -0.62 -7.15
N GLN A 263 -1.55 -0.94 -8.23
CA GLN A 263 -1.90 -2.30 -8.62
C GLN A 263 -0.63 -3.13 -8.92
N GLU A 264 0.28 -2.58 -9.70
CA GLU A 264 1.58 -3.19 -10.00
C GLU A 264 2.42 -3.41 -8.74
N ALA A 265 2.44 -2.43 -7.82
CA ALA A 265 3.12 -2.57 -6.53
C ALA A 265 2.58 -3.76 -5.71
N ALA A 266 1.25 -3.90 -5.67
CA ALA A 266 0.60 -5.02 -5.00
C ALA A 266 0.91 -6.35 -5.70
N ARG A 267 0.92 -6.40 -7.04
CA ARG A 267 1.28 -7.61 -7.81
C ARG A 267 2.72 -8.08 -7.53
N ARG A 268 3.69 -7.17 -7.52
CA ARG A 268 5.08 -7.51 -7.15
C ARG A 268 5.16 -8.07 -5.73
N ALA A 269 4.45 -7.46 -4.78
CA ALA A 269 4.41 -7.96 -3.41
C ALA A 269 3.77 -9.36 -3.32
N VAL A 270 2.71 -9.63 -4.10
CA VAL A 270 2.09 -10.95 -4.23
C VAL A 270 3.07 -11.98 -4.78
N ALA A 271 3.74 -11.67 -5.90
CA ALA A 271 4.70 -12.59 -6.53
C ALA A 271 5.82 -12.98 -5.56
N VAL A 272 6.43 -12.01 -4.88
CA VAL A 272 7.49 -12.30 -3.89
C VAL A 272 6.93 -13.10 -2.71
N ALA A 273 5.74 -12.77 -2.22
CA ALA A 273 5.13 -13.53 -1.12
C ALA A 273 4.91 -15.00 -1.51
N GLU A 274 4.43 -15.27 -2.72
CA GLU A 274 4.23 -16.61 -3.25
C GLU A 274 5.55 -17.38 -3.38
N ALA A 275 6.56 -16.78 -4.01
CA ALA A 275 7.87 -17.42 -4.16
C ALA A 275 8.54 -17.70 -2.81
N VAL A 276 8.42 -16.79 -1.84
CA VAL A 276 8.94 -17.02 -0.48
C VAL A 276 8.16 -18.12 0.23
N LEU A 277 6.84 -18.17 0.11
CA LEU A 277 6.03 -19.23 0.75
C LEU A 277 6.35 -20.60 0.17
N GLU A 278 6.51 -20.70 -1.15
CA GLU A 278 6.94 -21.92 -1.83
C GLU A 278 8.34 -22.34 -1.35
N ALA A 279 9.31 -21.42 -1.34
CA ALA A 279 10.65 -21.68 -0.87
C ALA A 279 10.72 -22.13 0.60
N VAL A 280 9.99 -21.45 1.50
CA VAL A 280 9.97 -21.79 2.93
C VAL A 280 9.29 -23.13 3.18
N SER A 281 8.34 -23.54 2.32
CA SER A 281 7.67 -24.85 2.46
C SER A 281 8.61 -26.04 2.22
N ALA A 282 9.78 -25.83 1.62
CA ALA A 282 10.81 -26.85 1.45
C ALA A 282 11.70 -27.05 2.69
N PHE A 283 11.59 -26.19 3.71
CA PHE A 283 12.35 -26.32 4.95
C PHE A 283 11.59 -27.19 5.96
N PRO A 284 12.31 -27.97 6.79
CA PRO A 284 11.68 -28.73 7.86
C PRO A 284 10.97 -27.79 8.82
N ALA A 285 9.75 -28.18 9.23
CA ALA A 285 9.02 -27.44 10.24
C ALA A 285 9.72 -27.60 11.61
N PRO A 286 9.56 -26.65 12.54
CA PRO A 286 10.07 -26.79 13.90
C PRO A 286 9.64 -28.09 14.57
N GLU A 287 8.44 -28.57 14.26
CA GLU A 287 7.89 -29.83 14.76
C GLU A 287 8.70 -31.04 14.26
N ASP A 288 9.07 -31.07 12.97
CA ASP A 288 9.86 -32.15 12.37
C ASP A 288 11.24 -32.27 13.04
N LEU A 289 11.90 -31.12 13.29
CA LEU A 289 13.20 -31.08 13.96
C LEU A 289 13.13 -31.47 15.44
N ALA A 290 11.99 -31.24 16.10
CA ALA A 290 11.78 -31.63 17.48
C ALA A 290 11.62 -33.15 17.62
N GLU A 291 10.94 -33.80 16.67
CA GLU A 291 10.79 -35.26 16.62
C GLU A 291 12.15 -35.95 16.39
N GLU A 292 12.98 -35.44 15.47
CA GLU A 292 14.35 -35.97 15.25
C GLU A 292 15.28 -35.79 16.46
N GLY A 293 14.99 -34.81 17.34
CA GLY A 293 15.75 -34.54 18.55
C GLY A 293 15.35 -35.39 19.76
N ALA A 294 14.11 -35.91 19.79
CA ALA A 294 13.56 -36.66 20.91
C ALA A 294 14.23 -38.04 21.13
N ASP A 295 14.95 -38.55 20.13
CA ASP A 295 15.66 -39.84 20.17
C ASP A 295 17.05 -39.78 20.86
N LEU A 296 17.46 -38.61 21.38
CA LEU A 296 18.80 -38.38 21.95
C LEU A 296 18.81 -38.14 23.47
N GLY A 297 18.17 -39.02 24.24
CA GLY A 297 18.37 -39.13 25.69
C GLY A 297 17.87 -37.95 26.55
N GLU A 298 17.44 -38.24 27.77
CA GLU A 298 16.74 -37.30 28.68
C GLU A 298 17.56 -36.10 29.19
N ASP A 299 18.79 -35.89 28.72
CA ASP A 299 19.75 -34.89 29.26
C ASP A 299 19.98 -33.67 28.33
N GLY A 300 18.98 -33.30 27.52
CA GLY A 300 19.08 -32.15 26.61
C GLY A 300 19.03 -30.78 27.33
N PRO A 301 19.94 -29.83 27.06
CA PRO A 301 19.91 -28.51 27.67
C PRO A 301 18.71 -27.68 27.19
N ALA A 302 17.99 -27.05 28.13
CA ALA A 302 16.81 -26.26 27.85
C ALA A 302 17.11 -25.08 26.91
N CYS A 303 16.47 -25.04 25.74
CA CYS A 303 16.45 -23.87 24.86
C CYS A 303 15.76 -22.71 25.59
N ARG A 304 16.55 -21.72 26.02
CA ARG A 304 16.06 -20.49 26.63
C ARG A 304 15.61 -19.57 25.48
N GLU A 305 14.29 -19.50 25.22
CA GLU A 305 13.74 -18.46 24.35
C GLU A 305 14.04 -17.10 24.99
N GLU A 306 15.01 -16.36 24.47
CA GLU A 306 15.18 -14.95 24.81
C GLU A 306 13.91 -14.22 24.36
N ALA A 307 13.19 -13.67 25.33
CA ALA A 307 12.04 -12.81 25.09
C ALA A 307 12.54 -11.54 24.39
N VAL A 308 12.65 -11.59 23.06
CA VAL A 308 12.69 -10.38 22.25
C VAL A 308 11.32 -9.76 22.38
N GLU A 309 11.19 -8.77 23.25
CA GLU A 309 10.01 -7.92 23.33
C GLU A 309 9.76 -7.35 21.92
N ASP A 310 8.74 -7.91 21.26
CA ASP A 310 8.20 -7.40 20.00
C ASP A 310 7.62 -6.01 20.35
N GLY A 311 8.48 -5.00 20.30
CA GLY A 311 8.14 -3.62 20.55
C GLY A 311 7.06 -3.21 19.56
N THR A 312 5.81 -3.24 20.02
CA THR A 312 4.68 -2.70 19.29
C THR A 312 4.96 -1.22 19.09
N ALA A 313 5.29 -0.84 17.86
CA ALA A 313 5.23 0.54 17.39
C ALA A 313 3.76 0.97 17.40
N ALA A 314 3.27 1.34 18.59
CA ALA A 314 2.11 2.18 18.73
C ALA A 314 2.56 3.63 18.49
N ASP A 315 1.73 4.34 17.71
CA ASP A 315 1.80 5.78 17.41
C ASP A 315 2.94 6.30 16.51
N GLY A 316 2.61 6.49 15.23
CA GLY A 316 2.20 7.82 14.74
C GLY A 316 3.14 9.03 14.83
N SER A 317 4.32 8.94 15.44
CA SER A 317 5.30 10.04 15.50
C SER A 317 6.50 9.74 14.62
N MET A 318 6.72 10.61 13.63
CA MET A 318 8.01 10.72 12.95
C MET A 318 9.12 10.97 13.99
N LEU A 319 10.29 10.35 13.76
CA LEU A 319 11.58 10.61 14.42
C LEU A 319 11.68 10.20 15.92
N GLY A 320 11.66 8.88 16.17
CA GLY A 320 12.14 8.33 17.44
C GLY A 320 13.67 8.19 17.44
N ALA A 321 14.35 8.86 18.36
CA ALA A 321 15.78 8.69 18.62
C ALA A 321 16.13 7.23 19.00
N PRO A 322 17.33 6.73 18.67
CA PRO A 322 17.76 5.38 19.03
C PRO A 322 17.73 5.19 20.55
N ARG A 323 17.09 4.10 21.01
CA ARG A 323 17.17 3.67 22.41
C ARG A 323 18.65 3.40 22.77
N PRO A 324 19.13 3.83 23.95
CA PRO A 324 20.46 3.46 24.41
C PRO A 324 20.53 1.94 24.63
N PRO A 325 21.69 1.31 24.34
CA PRO A 325 21.87 -0.11 24.53
C PRO A 325 21.70 -0.48 26.01
N SER A 326 20.96 -1.57 26.26
CA SER A 326 20.83 -2.17 27.58
C SER A 326 22.21 -2.56 28.12
N ALA A 327 22.56 -2.10 29.33
CA ALA A 327 23.86 -2.27 29.98
C ALA A 327 24.12 -3.68 30.54
N HIS A 328 23.37 -4.69 30.09
CA HIS A 328 23.56 -6.09 30.47
C HIS A 328 23.94 -6.91 29.25
N ALA A 329 25.17 -6.70 28.75
CA ALA A 329 25.78 -7.63 27.81
C ALA A 329 26.20 -8.89 28.59
N PRO A 330 25.74 -10.10 28.21
CA PRO A 330 26.23 -11.33 28.82
C PRO A 330 27.73 -11.52 28.48
N PRO A 331 28.51 -12.17 29.36
CA PRO A 331 29.95 -12.35 29.17
C PRO A 331 30.24 -13.15 27.89
N GLU A 332 31.23 -12.69 27.11
CA GLU A 332 31.70 -13.22 25.83
C GLU A 332 32.40 -14.59 25.94
N ALA A 333 31.82 -15.54 26.67
CA ALA A 333 32.20 -16.94 26.58
C ALA A 333 31.41 -17.55 25.41
N PHE A 334 32.04 -17.55 24.23
CA PHE A 334 31.58 -18.24 23.02
C PHE A 334 31.39 -19.73 23.34
N VAL A 335 30.18 -20.10 23.75
CA VAL A 335 29.72 -21.48 23.69
C VAL A 335 29.54 -21.77 22.21
N GLU A 336 30.28 -22.75 21.69
CA GLU A 336 30.09 -23.27 20.33
C GLU A 336 28.60 -23.57 20.16
N ALA A 337 27.93 -22.77 19.32
CA ALA A 337 26.48 -22.85 19.19
C ALA A 337 26.13 -24.26 18.71
N ASN A 338 25.38 -25.00 19.54
CA ASN A 338 24.91 -26.34 19.20
C ASN A 338 24.20 -26.27 17.83
N PRO A 339 24.68 -26.97 16.78
CA PRO A 339 24.13 -26.88 15.43
C PRO A 339 22.62 -27.14 15.39
N LYS A 340 22.10 -27.98 16.30
CA LYS A 340 20.66 -28.27 16.43
C LYS A 340 19.87 -27.08 16.95
N MET A 341 20.42 -26.34 17.92
CA MET A 341 19.77 -25.12 18.42
C MET A 341 19.73 -24.04 17.34
N THR A 342 20.80 -23.91 16.55
CA THR A 342 20.84 -22.99 15.41
C THR A 342 19.79 -23.36 14.36
N ALA A 343 19.71 -24.64 13.97
CA ALA A 343 18.72 -25.12 13.01
C ALA A 343 17.26 -24.91 13.49
N MET A 344 16.99 -25.20 14.77
CA MET A 344 15.67 -24.96 15.37
C MET A 344 15.31 -23.46 15.38
N ALA A 345 16.24 -22.59 15.79
CA ALA A 345 16.02 -21.15 15.80
C ALA A 345 15.71 -20.59 14.40
N GLU A 346 16.41 -21.12 13.38
CA GLU A 346 16.14 -20.77 11.98
C GLU A 346 14.78 -21.26 11.50
N ALA A 347 14.41 -22.51 11.79
CA ALA A 347 13.09 -23.05 11.45
C ALA A 347 11.96 -22.23 12.08
N VAL A 348 12.09 -21.87 13.36
CA VAL A 348 11.11 -21.01 14.06
C VAL A 348 11.02 -19.63 13.41
N ARG A 349 12.17 -19.02 13.07
CA ARG A 349 12.22 -17.73 12.37
C ARG A 349 11.52 -17.78 11.01
N LEU A 350 11.81 -18.79 10.20
CA LEU A 350 11.17 -18.98 8.89
C LEU A 350 9.67 -19.24 9.03
N ARG A 351 9.26 -20.04 10.02
CA ARG A 351 7.84 -20.32 10.31
C ARG A 351 7.06 -19.07 10.68
N LYS A 352 7.68 -18.12 11.43
CA LYS A 352 7.08 -16.80 11.71
C LYS A 352 6.80 -16.03 10.41
N HIS A 353 7.76 -15.97 9.49
CA HIS A 353 7.59 -15.31 8.19
C HIS A 353 6.53 -16.01 7.32
N PHE A 354 6.55 -17.34 7.27
CA PHE A 354 5.54 -18.15 6.59
C PHE A 354 4.13 -17.79 7.05
N ASN A 355 3.91 -17.73 8.38
CA ASN A 355 2.61 -17.40 8.95
C ASN A 355 2.20 -15.95 8.65
N LEU A 356 3.12 -14.98 8.71
CA LEU A 356 2.84 -13.59 8.36
C LEU A 356 2.39 -13.49 6.89
N LEU A 357 3.13 -14.10 5.97
CA LEU A 357 2.84 -14.05 4.54
C LEU A 357 1.56 -14.82 4.19
N THR A 358 1.32 -15.98 4.80
CA THR A 358 0.06 -16.74 4.66
C THR A 358 -1.15 -15.90 5.08
N GLY A 359 -1.00 -15.10 6.14
CA GLY A 359 -2.01 -14.13 6.53
C GLY A 359 -2.20 -13.02 5.51
N CYS A 360 -1.09 -12.42 5.05
CA CYS A 360 -1.07 -11.25 4.17
C CYS A 360 -1.61 -11.55 2.76
N LEU A 361 -1.20 -12.67 2.17
CA LEU A 361 -1.33 -12.98 0.75
C LEU A 361 -2.78 -12.97 0.21
N PRO A 362 -3.78 -13.60 0.86
CA PRO A 362 -5.15 -13.57 0.35
C PRO A 362 -5.67 -12.14 0.20
N PHE A 363 -5.35 -11.27 1.15
CA PHE A 363 -5.77 -9.87 1.11
C PHE A 363 -5.00 -9.08 0.05
N LEU A 364 -3.69 -9.31 -0.11
CA LEU A 364 -2.91 -8.67 -1.17
C LEU A 364 -3.42 -9.02 -2.58
N ARG A 365 -3.84 -10.28 -2.79
CA ARG A 365 -4.46 -10.70 -4.04
C ARG A 365 -5.77 -9.97 -4.30
N GLU A 366 -6.63 -9.85 -3.28
CA GLU A 366 -7.86 -9.06 -3.41
C GLU A 366 -7.56 -7.60 -3.73
N VAL A 367 -6.58 -6.99 -3.05
CA VAL A 367 -6.16 -5.60 -3.32
C VAL A 367 -5.67 -5.43 -4.75
N SER A 368 -4.86 -6.36 -5.27
CA SER A 368 -4.31 -6.25 -6.63
C SER A 368 -5.34 -6.49 -7.73
N LEU A 369 -6.49 -7.10 -7.40
CA LEU A 369 -7.64 -7.26 -8.31
C LEU A 369 -8.60 -6.07 -8.25
N TRP A 370 -8.76 -5.45 -7.08
CA TRP A 370 -9.66 -4.33 -6.86
C TRP A 370 -9.11 -2.98 -7.34
N LEU A 371 -7.81 -2.74 -7.14
CA LEU A 371 -7.10 -1.63 -7.77
C LEU A 371 -7.01 -1.90 -9.27
#